data_AF-K9LBK8-F1
#
_entry.id   AF-K9LBK8-F1
#
_cell.length_a   1.000
_cell.length_b   1.000
_cell.length_c   1.000
_cell.angle_alpha   90.00
_cell.angle_beta   90.00
_cell.angle_gamma   90.00
#
_symmetry.space_group_name_H-M   'P 1'
#
loop_
_entity.id
_entity.type
_entity.pdbx_description
1 polymer ?
#
loop_
_entity_poly.entity_id
_entity_poly.type
_entity_poly.pdbx_seq_one_letter_code
_entity_poly.pdbx_strand_id
1 'polypeptide(L)'
;VAAEMWLLIPILFYSVIFLYIRHIYTYWKRKGFPTERTGLNWQFLKQVYRREFHYVDAINEAYKAGGERPLYGVYFFFRPTLLVRDVALARTILEIPHGHFDDKRWHYMQGYRKINLLEKLASIFSVPRVEGMFRNVEKVADHMVKQMNALTLGSEQLDMQIVMRTYVINVFANLLYGLDTNLFEPNDSVFKRYILSTLRNRGINSYTFNHLPKKSSLTYRLRDIIKDSVGRREDGGIIRKDIMQLLVKFRNGNNLTN
;
A
#
# COMPACT_ATOMS: atom_id res chain seq x y z
N VAL A 1 24.80 -10.81 -48.28
CA VAL A 1 23.56 -9.99 -48.24
C VAL A 1 22.58 -10.47 -47.18
N ALA A 2 22.14 -11.75 -47.19
CA ALA A 2 21.19 -12.24 -46.17
C ALA A 2 21.70 -12.10 -44.72
N ALA A 3 22.98 -12.40 -44.44
CA ALA A 3 23.56 -12.32 -43.09
C ALA A 3 23.63 -10.90 -42.50
N GLU A 4 23.75 -9.86 -43.34
CA GLU A 4 23.78 -8.47 -42.87
C GLU A 4 22.39 -7.95 -42.48
N MET A 5 21.33 -8.50 -43.11
CA MET A 5 19.95 -8.13 -42.78
C MET A 5 19.52 -8.60 -41.38
N TRP A 6 20.12 -9.67 -40.85
CA TRP A 6 19.85 -10.14 -39.47
C TRP A 6 20.40 -9.18 -38.41
N LEU A 7 21.42 -8.37 -38.72
CA LEU A 7 21.96 -7.33 -37.83
C LEU A 7 21.14 -6.04 -37.88
N LEU A 8 20.42 -5.77 -38.97
CA LEU A 8 19.53 -4.61 -39.07
C LEU A 8 18.29 -4.72 -38.18
N ILE A 9 17.77 -5.94 -37.98
CA ILE A 9 16.62 -6.21 -37.11
C ILE A 9 16.87 -5.76 -35.65
N PRO A 10 17.95 -6.17 -34.97
CA PRO A 10 18.23 -5.69 -33.62
C PRO A 10 18.52 -4.19 -33.60
N ILE A 11 19.26 -3.64 -34.57
CA ILE A 11 19.53 -2.19 -34.64
C ILE A 11 18.23 -1.38 -34.74
N LEU A 12 17.30 -1.81 -35.60
CA LEU A 12 15.98 -1.20 -35.73
C LEU A 12 15.19 -1.32 -34.43
N PHE A 13 15.19 -2.49 -33.81
CA PHE A 13 14.54 -2.74 -32.53
C PHE A 13 15.08 -1.84 -31.40
N TYR A 14 16.40 -1.75 -31.25
CA TYR A 14 17.06 -0.85 -30.29
C TYR A 14 16.75 0.62 -30.59
N SER A 15 16.72 1.01 -31.86
CA SER A 15 16.40 2.38 -32.28
C SER A 15 14.96 2.75 -31.93
N VAL A 16 14.00 1.86 -32.19
CA VAL A 16 12.58 2.06 -31.83
C VAL A 16 12.43 2.15 -30.32
N ILE A 17 13.08 1.28 -29.55
CA ILE A 17 13.07 1.32 -28.08
C ILE A 17 13.67 2.64 -27.58
N PHE A 18 14.82 3.06 -28.12
CA PHE A 18 15.48 4.30 -27.72
C PHE A 18 14.60 5.52 -27.99
N LEU A 19 13.98 5.60 -29.17
CA LEU A 19 13.06 6.68 -29.51
C LEU A 19 11.80 6.66 -28.63
N TYR A 20 11.25 5.48 -28.34
CA TYR A 20 10.10 5.33 -27.45
C TYR A 20 10.43 5.82 -26.03
N ILE A 21 11.57 5.39 -25.48
CA ILE A 21 12.07 5.81 -24.17
C ILE A 21 12.30 7.33 -24.17
N ARG A 22 12.99 7.87 -25.17
CA ARG A 22 13.20 9.32 -25.30
C ARG A 22 11.86 10.08 -25.38
N HIS A 23 10.88 9.53 -26.09
CA HIS A 23 9.56 10.11 -26.20
C HIS A 23 8.87 10.18 -24.83
N ILE A 24 9.03 9.16 -23.98
CA ILE A 24 8.52 9.17 -22.60
C ILE A 24 9.24 10.24 -21.78
N TYR A 25 10.57 10.21 -21.69
CA TYR A 25 11.34 11.11 -20.82
C TYR A 25 11.34 12.58 -21.23
N THR A 26 10.84 12.90 -22.43
CA THR A 26 10.64 14.28 -22.90
C THR A 26 9.20 14.76 -22.75
N TYR A 27 8.30 13.96 -22.17
CA TYR A 27 6.88 14.29 -21.99
C TYR A 27 6.64 15.62 -21.27
N TRP A 28 7.23 15.81 -20.09
CA TRP A 28 7.05 17.05 -19.30
C TRP A 28 7.63 18.28 -19.99
N LYS A 29 8.79 18.11 -20.66
CA LYS A 29 9.39 19.16 -21.48
C LYS A 29 8.47 19.57 -22.63
N ARG A 30 7.82 18.63 -23.32
CA ARG A 30 6.83 18.92 -24.38
C ARG A 30 5.57 19.61 -23.84
N LYS A 31 5.21 19.35 -22.58
CA LYS A 31 4.06 19.96 -21.91
C LYS A 31 4.40 21.30 -21.22
N GLY A 32 5.65 21.77 -21.30
CA GLY A 32 6.08 23.04 -20.71
C GLY A 32 6.30 23.00 -19.20
N PHE A 33 6.30 21.82 -18.57
CA PHE A 33 6.56 21.71 -17.14
C PHE A 33 8.07 21.66 -16.85
N PRO A 34 8.52 22.30 -15.76
CA PRO A 34 9.90 22.21 -15.32
C PRO A 34 10.22 20.76 -14.92
N THR A 35 11.29 20.23 -15.46
CA THR A 35 11.78 18.88 -15.20
C THR A 35 13.30 18.90 -15.27
N GLU A 36 13.96 18.02 -14.54
CA GLU A 36 15.42 17.86 -14.65
C GLU A 36 15.81 17.35 -16.05
N ARG A 37 17.10 17.41 -16.38
CA ARG A 37 17.63 16.74 -17.58
C ARG A 37 17.50 15.23 -17.40
N THR A 38 16.36 14.71 -17.83
CA THR A 38 15.99 13.30 -17.77
C THR A 38 16.69 12.52 -18.89
N GLY A 39 18.01 12.39 -18.75
CA GLY A 39 18.72 11.27 -19.32
C GLY A 39 18.48 10.04 -18.47
N LEU A 40 18.37 8.86 -19.10
CA LEU A 40 18.65 7.59 -18.42
C LEU A 40 20.13 7.62 -18.03
N ASN A 41 20.42 8.26 -16.90
CA ASN A 41 21.79 8.37 -16.41
C ASN A 41 22.23 6.96 -16.01
N TRP A 42 23.44 6.58 -16.41
CA TRP A 42 24.04 5.28 -16.07
C TRP A 42 23.97 4.98 -14.57
N GLN A 43 24.05 6.02 -13.74
CA GLN A 43 23.90 5.94 -12.28
C GLN A 43 22.51 5.43 -11.85
N PHE A 44 21.42 5.87 -12.49
CA PHE A 44 20.07 5.38 -12.21
C PHE A 44 19.93 3.90 -12.60
N LEU A 45 20.40 3.52 -13.80
CA LEU A 45 20.40 2.10 -14.21
C LEU A 45 21.23 1.23 -13.25
N LYS A 46 22.38 1.73 -12.80
CA LYS A 46 23.26 1.02 -11.85
C LYS A 46 22.58 0.82 -10.49
N GLN A 47 21.92 1.85 -9.94
CA GLN A 47 21.18 1.76 -8.69
C GLN A 47 20.00 0.78 -8.78
N VAL A 48 19.26 0.80 -9.89
CA VAL A 48 18.16 -0.14 -10.15
C VAL A 48 18.68 -1.57 -10.28
N TYR A 49 19.76 -1.79 -11.04
CA TYR A 49 20.38 -3.10 -11.21
C TYR A 49 20.91 -3.68 -9.89
N ARG A 50 21.54 -2.83 -9.06
CA ARG A 50 22.07 -3.22 -7.74
C ARG A 50 20.99 -3.39 -6.66
N ARG A 51 19.72 -3.09 -6.96
CA ARG A 51 18.61 -3.07 -5.99
C ARG A 51 18.83 -2.10 -4.81
N GLU A 52 19.72 -1.13 -4.99
CA GLU A 52 20.03 -0.05 -4.04
C GLU A 52 19.12 1.18 -4.26
N PHE A 53 18.16 1.08 -5.19
CA PHE A 53 17.26 2.19 -5.49
C PHE A 53 16.24 2.39 -4.36
N HIS A 54 16.46 3.45 -3.58
CA HIS A 54 15.53 3.94 -2.58
C HIS A 54 14.61 5.01 -3.20
N TYR A 55 13.40 4.60 -3.56
CA TYR A 55 12.45 5.50 -4.23
C TYR A 55 12.11 6.75 -3.39
N VAL A 56 12.12 6.64 -2.06
CA VAL A 56 11.85 7.75 -1.14
C VAL A 56 12.94 8.82 -1.26
N ASP A 57 14.21 8.40 -1.31
CA ASP A 57 15.34 9.31 -1.46
C ASP A 57 15.31 9.99 -2.82
N ALA A 58 14.98 9.24 -3.89
CA ALA A 58 14.82 9.80 -5.23
C ALA A 58 13.68 10.84 -5.30
N ILE A 59 12.56 10.62 -4.59
CA ILE A 59 11.47 11.60 -4.50
C ILE A 59 11.95 12.84 -3.73
N ASN A 60 12.68 12.66 -2.64
CA ASN A 60 13.21 13.76 -1.83
C ASN A 60 14.23 14.60 -2.61
N GLU A 61 15.13 13.95 -3.35
CA GLU A 61 16.09 14.62 -4.24
C GLU A 61 15.36 15.41 -5.33
N ALA A 62 14.40 14.80 -6.01
CA ALA A 62 13.58 15.49 -6.99
C ALA A 62 12.77 16.66 -6.39
N TYR A 63 12.27 16.49 -5.16
CA TYR A 63 11.63 17.56 -4.42
C TYR A 63 12.61 18.71 -4.18
N LYS A 64 13.85 18.46 -3.75
CA LYS A 64 14.86 19.51 -3.58
C LYS A 64 15.25 20.17 -4.91
N ALA A 65 15.43 19.38 -5.97
CA ALA A 65 15.85 19.85 -7.29
C ALA A 65 14.87 20.82 -7.95
N GLY A 66 13.57 20.71 -7.65
CA GLY A 66 12.59 21.64 -8.22
C GLY A 66 12.67 23.09 -7.69
N GLY A 67 13.52 23.39 -6.71
CA GLY A 67 13.68 24.75 -6.15
C GLY A 67 12.40 25.32 -5.55
N GLU A 68 11.98 26.51 -5.99
CA GLU A 68 10.74 27.18 -5.55
C GLU A 68 9.53 26.89 -6.45
N ARG A 69 9.68 26.01 -7.44
CA ARG A 69 8.64 25.80 -8.45
C ARG A 69 7.47 25.00 -7.85
N PRO A 70 6.21 25.44 -8.06
CA PRO A 70 5.03 24.81 -7.45
C PRO A 70 4.75 23.40 -8.00
N LEU A 71 5.22 23.12 -9.23
CA LEU A 71 5.08 21.85 -9.91
C LEU A 71 6.45 21.41 -10.43
N TYR A 72 6.74 20.12 -10.34
CA TYR A 72 7.98 19.54 -10.86
C TYR A 72 7.74 18.19 -11.54
N GLY A 73 8.14 18.08 -12.80
CA GLY A 73 7.98 16.85 -13.58
C GLY A 73 9.03 15.83 -13.22
N VAL A 74 8.61 14.66 -12.74
CA VAL A 74 9.45 13.50 -12.41
C VAL A 74 9.02 12.28 -13.23
N TYR A 75 9.87 11.26 -13.28
CA TYR A 75 9.59 10.01 -13.97
C TYR A 75 9.80 8.83 -13.04
N PHE A 76 8.72 8.08 -12.77
CA PHE A 76 8.82 6.80 -12.07
C PHE A 76 8.92 5.71 -13.12
N PHE A 77 10.15 5.23 -13.35
CA PHE A 77 10.48 4.34 -14.47
C PHE A 77 10.01 4.97 -15.79
N PHE A 78 8.99 4.39 -16.43
CA PHE A 78 8.44 4.85 -17.70
C PHE A 78 7.15 5.67 -17.55
N ARG A 79 6.77 6.07 -16.34
CA ARG A 79 5.56 6.86 -16.09
C ARG A 79 5.90 8.32 -15.76
N PRO A 80 5.49 9.29 -16.60
CA PRO A 80 5.57 10.70 -16.24
C PRO A 80 4.66 10.97 -15.05
N THR A 81 5.21 11.50 -13.97
CA THR A 81 4.47 11.88 -12.76
C THR A 81 4.77 13.33 -12.41
N LEU A 82 3.75 14.07 -11.97
CA LEU A 82 3.91 15.46 -11.57
C LEU A 82 3.99 15.53 -10.04
N LEU A 83 5.07 16.12 -9.53
CA LEU A 83 5.25 16.41 -8.12
C LEU A 83 4.64 17.77 -7.82
N VAL A 84 3.60 17.79 -6.98
CA VAL A 84 2.98 19.01 -6.48
C VAL A 84 3.73 19.44 -5.21
N ARG A 85 4.29 20.65 -5.23
CA ARG A 85 5.13 21.17 -4.14
C ARG A 85 4.50 22.33 -3.40
N ASP A 86 3.65 23.08 -4.08
CA ASP A 86 2.84 24.11 -3.42
C ASP A 86 1.68 23.47 -2.66
N VAL A 87 1.57 23.80 -1.37
CA VAL A 87 0.56 23.30 -0.45
C VAL A 87 -0.84 23.82 -0.83
N ALA A 88 -0.95 25.08 -1.28
CA ALA A 88 -2.24 25.64 -1.69
C ALA A 88 -2.78 24.93 -2.94
N LEU A 89 -1.90 24.67 -3.91
CA LEU A 89 -2.23 23.88 -5.09
C LEU A 89 -2.56 22.42 -4.74
N ALA A 90 -1.79 21.78 -3.85
CA ALA A 90 -2.05 20.41 -3.41
C ALA A 90 -3.43 20.29 -2.75
N ARG A 91 -3.77 21.24 -1.87
CA ARG A 91 -5.09 21.34 -1.25
C ARG A 91 -6.19 21.46 -2.29
N THR A 92 -6.03 22.38 -3.24
CA THR A 92 -6.99 22.59 -4.34
C THR A 92 -7.20 21.29 -5.14
N ILE A 93 -6.13 20.59 -5.49
CA ILE A 93 -6.21 19.32 -6.23
C ILE A 93 -6.94 18.24 -5.44
N LEU A 94 -6.70 18.15 -4.13
CA LEU A 94 -7.30 17.13 -3.26
C LEU A 94 -8.76 17.42 -2.90
N GLU A 95 -9.17 18.70 -2.88
CA GLU A 95 -10.53 19.12 -2.55
C GLU A 95 -11.51 19.07 -3.74
N ILE A 96 -11.02 19.06 -5.00
CA ILE A 96 -11.88 19.03 -6.19
C ILE A 96 -12.70 17.73 -6.22
N PRO A 97 -14.04 17.80 -6.12
CA PRO A 97 -14.87 16.61 -5.94
C PRO A 97 -15.11 15.81 -7.23
N HIS A 98 -14.91 16.41 -8.43
CA HIS A 98 -15.26 15.77 -9.70
C HIS A 98 -14.33 16.13 -10.89
N GLY A 99 -13.90 15.10 -11.63
CA GLY A 99 -13.66 15.18 -13.09
C GLY A 99 -12.23 14.95 -13.57
N HIS A 100 -11.26 15.73 -13.08
CA HIS A 100 -9.94 15.79 -13.75
C HIS A 100 -8.87 14.87 -13.14
N PHE A 101 -8.97 14.57 -11.84
CA PHE A 101 -8.02 13.72 -11.12
C PHE A 101 -8.73 12.45 -10.64
N ASP A 102 -8.68 11.40 -11.46
CA ASP A 102 -9.27 10.12 -11.11
C ASP A 102 -8.34 9.30 -10.19
N ASP A 103 -8.82 9.01 -8.98
CA ASP A 103 -8.16 8.08 -8.07
C ASP A 103 -8.53 6.64 -8.44
N LYS A 104 -7.85 6.13 -9.47
CA LYS A 104 -8.01 4.77 -10.02
C LYS A 104 -7.85 3.65 -8.98
N ARG A 105 -7.37 3.95 -7.76
CA ARG A 105 -7.25 2.97 -6.67
C ARG A 105 -8.61 2.48 -6.16
N TRP A 106 -9.70 3.21 -6.43
CA TRP A 106 -11.06 2.88 -5.96
C TRP A 106 -11.94 2.23 -7.04
N HIS A 107 -11.36 1.68 -8.09
CA HIS A 107 -12.11 1.03 -9.17
C HIS A 107 -13.00 -0.13 -8.70
N TYR A 108 -12.76 -0.66 -7.49
CA TYR A 108 -13.60 -1.70 -6.86
C TYR A 108 -14.91 -1.17 -6.26
N MET A 109 -15.14 0.15 -6.23
CA MET A 109 -16.36 0.79 -5.70
C MET A 109 -17.39 1.14 -6.79
N GLN A 110 -17.32 0.50 -7.97
CA GLN A 110 -18.31 0.70 -9.03
C GLN A 110 -19.72 0.39 -8.48
N GLY A 111 -20.57 1.41 -8.37
CA GLY A 111 -21.96 1.30 -7.91
C GLY A 111 -22.33 2.14 -6.66
N TYR A 112 -21.36 2.54 -5.83
CA TYR A 112 -21.59 3.48 -4.72
C TYR A 112 -20.88 4.80 -4.98
N ARG A 113 -21.51 5.93 -4.63
CA ARG A 113 -20.77 7.20 -4.50
C ARG A 113 -19.70 7.01 -3.42
N LYS A 114 -18.43 6.93 -3.82
CA LYS A 114 -17.24 6.73 -2.96
C LYS A 114 -17.33 7.54 -1.65
N ILE A 115 -17.70 8.80 -1.78
CA ILE A 115 -17.83 9.76 -0.65
C ILE A 115 -18.87 9.25 0.36
N ASN A 116 -20.06 8.84 -0.08
CA ASN A 116 -21.12 8.35 0.80
C ASN A 116 -20.73 7.08 1.57
N LEU A 117 -19.94 6.18 0.96
CA LEU A 117 -19.47 4.99 1.67
C LEU A 117 -18.37 5.34 2.68
N LEU A 118 -17.43 6.22 2.31
CA LEU A 118 -16.38 6.67 3.22
C LEU A 118 -16.93 7.43 4.41
N GLU A 119 -17.89 8.33 4.21
CA GLU A 119 -18.58 9.04 5.30
C GLU A 119 -19.22 8.06 6.29
N LYS A 120 -19.92 7.04 5.77
CA LYS A 120 -20.54 6.00 6.59
C LYS A 120 -19.54 5.11 7.32
N LEU A 121 -18.40 4.78 6.71
CA LEU A 121 -17.35 4.00 7.35
C LEU A 121 -16.51 4.82 8.33
N ALA A 122 -16.38 6.14 8.12
CA ALA A 122 -15.60 7.03 8.98
C ALA A 122 -16.11 7.01 10.43
N SER A 123 -17.42 6.85 10.64
CA SER A 123 -18.00 6.78 11.99
C SER A 123 -17.53 5.57 12.82
N ILE A 124 -17.04 4.50 12.16
CA ILE A 124 -16.41 3.34 12.83
C ILE A 124 -15.13 3.76 13.56
N PHE A 125 -14.42 4.75 13.02
CA PHE A 125 -13.15 5.24 13.53
C PHE A 125 -13.31 6.46 14.45
N SER A 126 -14.52 6.74 14.94
CA SER A 126 -14.74 7.79 15.94
C SER A 126 -14.06 7.45 17.26
N VAL A 127 -13.60 8.49 17.99
CA VAL A 127 -12.91 8.37 19.28
C VAL A 127 -13.58 7.37 20.24
N PRO A 128 -14.89 7.47 20.56
CA PRO A 128 -15.52 6.55 21.51
C PRO A 128 -15.56 5.10 21.02
N ARG A 129 -15.63 4.87 19.69
CA ARG A 129 -15.59 3.52 19.12
C ARG A 129 -14.18 2.92 19.25
N VAL A 130 -13.15 3.72 18.97
CA VAL A 130 -11.74 3.30 19.10
C VAL A 130 -11.37 3.06 20.57
N GLU A 131 -11.79 3.93 21.48
CA GLU A 131 -11.62 3.73 22.93
C GLU A 131 -12.33 2.44 23.40
N GLY A 132 -13.53 2.17 22.88
CA GLY A 132 -14.25 0.92 23.15
C GLY A 132 -13.51 -0.34 22.71
N MET A 133 -12.59 -0.22 21.74
CA MET A 133 -11.74 -1.30 21.22
C MET A 133 -10.38 -1.38 21.93
N PHE A 134 -9.99 -0.39 22.72
CA PHE A 134 -8.65 -0.26 23.30
C PHE A 134 -8.25 -1.46 24.16
N ARG A 135 -9.20 -2.04 24.91
CA ARG A 135 -8.97 -3.26 25.72
C ARG A 135 -8.45 -4.44 24.88
N ASN A 136 -8.86 -4.54 23.62
CA ASN A 136 -8.38 -5.61 22.74
C ASN A 136 -6.93 -5.34 22.28
N VAL A 137 -6.57 -4.06 22.09
CA VAL A 137 -5.22 -3.64 21.75
C VAL A 137 -4.26 -3.91 22.92
N GLU A 138 -4.69 -3.56 24.14
CA GLU A 138 -3.94 -3.81 25.38
C GLU A 138 -3.62 -5.30 25.57
N LYS A 139 -4.60 -6.19 25.39
CA LYS A 139 -4.37 -7.65 25.40
C LYS A 139 -3.27 -8.07 24.42
N VAL A 140 -3.30 -7.54 23.19
CA VAL A 140 -2.27 -7.85 22.18
C VAL A 140 -0.90 -7.30 22.58
N ALA A 141 -0.86 -6.14 23.24
CA ALA A 141 0.37 -5.57 23.78
C ALA A 141 0.95 -6.44 24.91
N ASP A 142 0.11 -6.98 25.81
CA ASP A 142 0.55 -7.91 26.85
C ASP A 142 1.21 -9.16 26.27
N HIS A 143 0.64 -9.71 25.18
CA HIS A 143 1.26 -10.84 24.46
C HIS A 143 2.63 -10.48 23.89
N MET A 144 2.79 -9.27 23.34
CA MET A 144 4.07 -8.78 22.85
C MET A 144 5.10 -8.66 23.97
N VAL A 145 4.73 -8.03 25.09
CA VAL A 145 5.63 -7.83 26.25
C VAL A 145 6.06 -9.18 26.83
N LYS A 146 5.13 -10.12 26.98
CA LYS A 146 5.45 -11.49 27.43
C LYS A 146 6.47 -12.17 26.52
N GLN A 147 6.30 -12.07 25.20
CA GLN A 147 7.24 -12.65 24.24
C GLN A 147 8.62 -11.98 24.30
N MET A 148 8.65 -10.64 24.40
CA MET A 148 9.91 -9.91 24.52
C MET A 148 10.67 -10.32 25.78
N ASN A 149 10.00 -10.37 26.93
CA ASN A 149 10.61 -10.79 28.19
C ASN A 149 11.17 -12.22 28.10
N ALA A 150 10.44 -13.15 27.46
CA ALA A 150 10.90 -14.52 27.27
C ALA A 150 12.17 -14.60 26.40
N LEU A 151 12.26 -13.80 25.33
CA LEU A 151 13.41 -13.77 24.43
C LEU A 151 14.62 -13.06 25.05
N THR A 152 14.40 -12.01 25.86
CA THR A 152 15.48 -11.30 26.57
C THR A 152 16.13 -12.17 27.64
N LEU A 153 15.36 -13.03 28.33
CA LEU A 153 15.91 -14.02 29.27
C LEU A 153 16.83 -15.05 28.57
N GLY A 154 16.59 -15.34 27.29
CA GLY A 154 17.37 -16.28 26.49
C GLY A 154 18.66 -15.72 25.89
N SER A 155 19.00 -14.46 26.13
CA SER A 155 20.15 -13.76 25.49
C SER A 155 20.12 -13.76 23.96
N GLU A 156 18.94 -13.90 23.35
CA GLU A 156 18.78 -13.92 21.90
C GLU A 156 18.64 -12.49 21.34
N GLN A 157 19.28 -12.21 20.21
CA GLN A 157 19.14 -10.92 19.53
C GLN A 157 17.72 -10.79 18.99
N LEU A 158 17.01 -9.75 19.41
CA LEU A 158 15.60 -9.55 19.06
C LEU A 158 15.46 -8.63 17.85
N ASP A 159 14.89 -9.15 16.77
CA ASP A 159 14.51 -8.34 15.61
C ASP A 159 13.23 -7.55 15.91
N MET A 160 13.42 -6.29 16.32
CA MET A 160 12.34 -5.35 16.59
C MET A 160 11.42 -5.12 15.38
N GLN A 161 11.91 -5.26 14.15
CA GLN A 161 11.08 -5.10 12.96
C GLN A 161 10.06 -6.24 12.86
N ILE A 162 10.45 -7.47 13.17
CA ILE A 162 9.55 -8.63 13.20
C ILE A 162 8.56 -8.51 14.35
N VAL A 163 9.02 -8.11 15.54
CA VAL A 163 8.15 -7.96 16.72
C VAL A 163 7.08 -6.90 16.49
N MET A 164 7.47 -5.69 16.06
CA MET A 164 6.52 -4.59 15.80
C MET A 164 5.56 -4.93 14.67
N ARG A 165 6.03 -5.59 13.61
CA ARG A 165 5.16 -6.05 12.52
C ARG A 165 4.14 -7.08 12.99
N THR A 166 4.57 -8.01 13.84
CA THR A 166 3.70 -9.05 14.41
C THR A 166 2.64 -8.41 15.31
N TYR A 167 3.03 -7.45 16.14
CA TYR A 167 2.11 -6.67 16.97
C TYR A 167 1.03 -5.97 16.13
N VAL A 168 1.42 -5.17 15.14
CA VAL A 168 0.47 -4.40 14.31
C VAL A 168 -0.49 -5.33 13.56
N ILE A 169 0.02 -6.41 12.97
CA ILE A 169 -0.82 -7.37 12.25
C ILE A 169 -1.74 -8.13 13.21
N ASN A 170 -1.29 -8.42 14.43
CA ASN A 170 -2.14 -9.06 15.45
C ASN A 170 -3.27 -8.12 15.89
N VAL A 171 -2.98 -6.83 16.12
CA VAL A 171 -4.00 -5.81 16.38
C VAL A 171 -5.03 -5.76 15.25
N PHE A 172 -4.60 -5.80 13.98
CA PHE A 172 -5.53 -5.85 12.85
C PHE A 172 -6.32 -7.15 12.78
N ALA A 173 -5.70 -8.32 13.01
CA ALA A 173 -6.41 -9.59 13.06
C ALA A 173 -7.52 -9.57 14.13
N ASN A 174 -7.24 -8.98 15.29
CA ASN A 174 -8.17 -8.84 16.39
C ASN A 174 -9.30 -7.84 16.09
N LEU A 175 -8.95 -6.61 15.68
CA LEU A 175 -9.93 -5.53 15.50
C LEU A 175 -10.71 -5.61 14.19
N LEU A 176 -10.07 -5.95 13.07
CA LEU A 176 -10.74 -5.98 11.76
C LEU A 176 -11.42 -7.31 11.49
N TYR A 177 -10.76 -8.43 11.82
CA TYR A 177 -11.27 -9.77 11.51
C TYR A 177 -11.97 -10.43 12.70
N GLY A 178 -11.87 -9.84 13.89
CA GLY A 178 -12.51 -10.34 15.11
C GLY A 178 -11.84 -11.60 15.67
N LEU A 179 -10.58 -11.86 15.31
CA LEU A 179 -9.86 -13.08 15.71
C LEU A 179 -9.05 -12.85 16.98
N ASP A 180 -9.36 -13.58 18.05
CA ASP A 180 -8.59 -13.54 19.30
C ASP A 180 -7.39 -14.50 19.27
N THR A 181 -6.48 -14.30 18.32
CA THR A 181 -5.33 -15.18 18.11
C THR A 181 -4.05 -14.55 18.59
N ASN A 182 -3.20 -15.29 19.30
CA ASN A 182 -1.84 -14.82 19.61
C ASN A 182 -0.88 -15.16 18.46
N LEU A 183 -0.43 -14.16 17.70
CA LEU A 183 0.50 -14.35 16.58
C LEU A 183 1.97 -14.52 17.02
N PHE A 184 2.29 -14.23 18.29
CA PHE A 184 3.64 -14.43 18.84
C PHE A 184 3.94 -15.91 19.10
N GLU A 185 2.90 -16.71 19.36
CA GLU A 185 3.03 -18.16 19.53
C GLU A 185 3.30 -18.87 18.20
N PRO A 186 3.92 -20.07 18.22
CA PRO A 186 4.16 -20.91 17.05
C PRO A 186 2.86 -21.54 16.52
N ASN A 187 1.91 -20.71 16.09
CA ASN A 187 0.68 -21.14 15.43
C ASN A 187 0.73 -20.83 13.92
N ASP A 188 0.24 -21.75 13.08
CA ASP A 188 0.16 -21.55 11.63
C ASP A 188 -1.10 -20.75 11.28
N SER A 189 -0.95 -19.42 11.22
CA SER A 189 -2.03 -18.53 10.80
C SER A 189 -1.74 -17.90 9.44
N VAL A 190 -2.82 -17.55 8.72
CA VAL A 190 -2.76 -16.81 7.45
C VAL A 190 -1.96 -15.51 7.62
N PHE A 191 -2.10 -14.86 8.77
CA PHE A 191 -1.40 -13.63 9.12
C PHE A 191 0.10 -13.85 9.37
N LYS A 192 0.50 -14.97 9.99
CA LYS A 192 1.92 -15.31 10.19
C LYS A 192 2.63 -15.57 8.87
N ARG A 193 1.99 -16.29 7.94
CA ARG A 193 2.50 -16.46 6.57
C ARG A 193 2.61 -15.12 5.83
N TYR A 194 1.70 -14.18 6.08
CA TYR A 194 1.78 -12.83 5.52
C TYR A 194 2.95 -12.01 6.10
N ILE A 195 3.18 -12.07 7.42
CA ILE A 195 4.32 -11.43 8.10
C ILE A 195 5.63 -11.89 7.47
N LEU A 196 5.82 -13.20 7.30
CA LEU A 196 7.03 -13.81 6.77
C LEU A 196 7.21 -13.60 5.25
N SER A 197 6.15 -13.75 4.46
CA SER A 197 6.23 -13.61 3.00
C SER A 197 6.53 -12.18 2.55
N THR A 198 6.10 -11.17 3.31
CA THR A 198 6.38 -9.77 3.00
C THR A 198 7.84 -9.40 3.26
N LEU A 199 8.59 -10.16 4.07
CA LEU A 199 10.05 -9.99 4.20
C LEU A 199 10.78 -10.49 2.95
N ARG A 200 10.28 -11.56 2.33
CA ARG A 200 10.88 -12.19 1.13
C ARG A 200 10.58 -11.44 -0.17
N ASN A 201 9.43 -10.75 -0.25
CA ASN A 201 8.95 -10.08 -1.46
C ASN A 201 9.38 -8.60 -1.60
N ARG A 202 10.51 -8.17 -1.04
CA ARG A 202 11.13 -6.84 -1.30
C ARG A 202 11.70 -6.70 -2.73
N GLY A 203 11.16 -7.44 -3.70
CA GLY A 203 11.52 -7.36 -5.11
C GLY A 203 10.74 -6.27 -5.85
N ILE A 204 11.13 -6.05 -7.10
CA ILE A 204 10.76 -4.94 -8.01
C ILE A 204 9.24 -4.73 -8.22
N ASN A 205 8.40 -5.64 -7.72
CA ASN A 205 6.93 -5.57 -7.76
C ASN A 205 6.33 -4.39 -6.98
N SER A 206 7.06 -3.80 -6.02
CA SER A 206 6.64 -2.53 -5.37
C SER A 206 6.69 -1.35 -6.35
N TYR A 207 7.64 -1.37 -7.28
CA TYR A 207 8.00 -0.23 -8.12
C TYR A 207 7.21 -0.17 -9.43
N THR A 208 6.75 -1.33 -9.89
CA THR A 208 5.71 -1.38 -10.90
C THR A 208 4.40 -1.23 -10.14
N PHE A 209 3.74 -0.06 -10.20
CA PHE A 209 2.34 0.11 -9.80
C PHE A 209 1.45 -0.78 -10.69
N ASN A 210 1.61 -2.09 -10.53
CA ASN A 210 0.99 -3.11 -11.34
C ASN A 210 -0.37 -3.33 -10.69
N HIS A 211 -1.35 -2.56 -11.16
CA HIS A 211 -2.73 -2.54 -10.70
C HIS A 211 -3.51 -3.82 -11.04
N LEU A 212 -2.83 -4.91 -11.39
CA LEU A 212 -3.48 -6.19 -11.60
C LEU A 212 -3.81 -6.77 -10.22
N PRO A 213 -5.10 -6.87 -9.83
CA PRO A 213 -5.47 -7.65 -8.65
C PRO A 213 -5.10 -9.11 -8.92
N LYS A 214 -3.88 -9.50 -8.56
CA LYS A 214 -3.52 -10.90 -8.50
C LYS A 214 -4.37 -11.48 -7.39
N LYS A 215 -5.39 -12.25 -7.75
CA LYS A 215 -6.18 -13.07 -6.83
C LYS A 215 -5.23 -14.03 -6.13
N SER A 216 -4.67 -13.58 -5.02
CA SER A 216 -3.70 -14.36 -4.25
C SER A 216 -4.46 -15.38 -3.41
N SER A 217 -3.84 -16.53 -3.15
CA SER A 217 -4.38 -17.51 -2.20
C SER A 217 -4.74 -16.88 -0.85
N LEU A 218 -4.00 -15.84 -0.43
CA LEU A 218 -4.28 -15.06 0.78
C LEU A 218 -5.62 -14.33 0.71
N THR A 219 -5.97 -13.73 -0.43
CA THR A 219 -7.22 -13.00 -0.62
C THR A 219 -8.44 -13.90 -0.39
N TYR A 220 -8.39 -15.14 -0.90
CA TYR A 220 -9.46 -16.11 -0.69
C TYR A 220 -9.57 -16.52 0.79
N ARG A 221 -8.44 -16.84 1.43
CA ARG A 221 -8.42 -17.21 2.86
C ARG A 221 -8.93 -16.09 3.77
N LEU A 222 -8.53 -14.83 3.51
CA LEU A 222 -9.03 -13.68 4.26
C LEU A 222 -10.53 -13.47 4.07
N ARG A 223 -11.03 -13.67 2.85
CA ARG A 223 -12.47 -13.61 2.56
C ARG A 223 -13.23 -14.70 3.31
N ASP A 224 -12.69 -15.90 3.38
CA ASP A 224 -13.34 -17.03 4.06
C ASP A 224 -13.38 -16.78 5.58
N ILE A 225 -12.30 -16.22 6.17
CA ILE A 225 -12.29 -15.74 7.56
C ILE A 225 -13.40 -14.70 7.78
N ILE A 226 -13.56 -13.72 6.89
CA ILE A 226 -14.62 -12.70 7.02
C ILE A 226 -16.00 -13.37 6.99
N LYS A 227 -16.27 -14.26 6.04
CA LYS A 227 -17.56 -14.96 5.90
C LYS A 227 -17.92 -15.74 7.16
N ASP A 228 -16.96 -16.51 7.67
CA ASP A 228 -17.10 -17.34 8.86
C ASP A 228 -17.28 -16.47 10.12
N SER A 229 -16.50 -15.40 10.26
CA SER A 229 -16.62 -14.41 11.33
C SER A 229 -18.00 -13.74 11.33
N VAL A 230 -18.53 -13.41 10.15
CA VAL A 230 -19.88 -12.85 10.00
C VAL A 230 -20.97 -13.87 10.34
N GLY A 231 -20.89 -15.10 9.81
CA GLY A 231 -21.87 -16.16 10.08
C GLY A 231 -22.00 -16.44 11.58
N ARG A 232 -20.88 -16.55 12.31
CA ARG A 232 -20.92 -16.72 13.78
C ARG A 232 -21.61 -15.58 14.53
N ARG A 233 -21.59 -14.35 14.01
CA ARG A 233 -22.25 -13.20 14.63
C ARG A 233 -23.75 -13.15 14.34
N GLU A 234 -24.15 -13.60 13.15
CA GLU A 234 -25.56 -13.66 12.77
C GLU A 234 -26.27 -14.86 13.40
N ASP A 235 -25.63 -16.03 13.37
CA ASP A 235 -26.24 -17.28 13.83
C ASP A 235 -26.01 -17.53 15.33
N GLY A 236 -24.82 -17.18 15.82
CA GLY A 236 -24.35 -17.52 17.18
C GLY A 236 -24.46 -16.39 18.20
N GLY A 237 -24.91 -15.19 17.81
CA GLY A 237 -25.09 -14.05 18.71
C GLY A 237 -23.81 -13.53 19.38
N ILE A 238 -22.63 -13.86 18.85
CA ILE A 238 -21.35 -13.38 19.42
C ILE A 238 -21.28 -11.86 19.25
N ILE A 239 -21.27 -11.12 20.36
CA ILE A 239 -21.12 -9.66 20.37
C ILE A 239 -19.71 -9.31 20.84
N ARG A 240 -18.90 -8.75 19.94
CA ARG A 240 -17.55 -8.27 20.24
C ARG A 240 -17.43 -6.78 19.91
N LYS A 241 -16.68 -6.05 20.73
CA LYS A 241 -16.33 -4.64 20.47
C LYS A 241 -15.19 -4.58 19.46
N ASP A 242 -15.51 -4.84 18.19
CA ASP A 242 -14.56 -4.82 17.07
C ASP A 242 -15.18 -4.16 15.82
N ILE A 243 -14.38 -3.98 14.77
CA ILE A 243 -14.83 -3.35 13.52
C ILE A 243 -15.80 -4.27 12.78
N MET A 244 -15.60 -5.59 12.84
CA MET A 244 -16.48 -6.56 12.18
C MET A 244 -17.93 -6.46 12.69
N GLN A 245 -18.12 -6.30 14.00
CA GLN A 245 -19.44 -6.09 14.59
C GLN A 245 -20.11 -4.82 14.07
N LEU A 246 -19.35 -3.73 13.92
CA LEU A 246 -19.86 -2.48 13.35
C LEU A 246 -20.20 -2.66 11.87
N LEU A 247 -19.39 -3.39 11.10
CA LEU A 247 -19.68 -3.69 9.69
C LEU A 247 -20.93 -4.57 9.52
N VAL A 248 -21.16 -5.54 10.41
CA VAL A 248 -22.39 -6.35 10.41
C VAL A 248 -23.60 -5.48 10.73
N LYS A 249 -23.52 -4.62 11.74
CA LYS A 249 -24.58 -3.65 12.06
C LYS A 249 -24.89 -2.73 10.87
N PHE A 250 -23.85 -2.23 10.21
CA PHE A 250 -23.97 -1.40 9.03
C PHE A 250 -24.65 -2.12 7.87
N ARG A 251 -24.26 -3.37 7.60
CA ARG A 251 -24.87 -4.20 6.55
C ARG A 251 -26.35 -4.44 6.82
N ASN A 252 -26.74 -4.61 8.09
CA ASN A 252 -28.12 -4.87 8.48
C ASN A 252 -28.98 -3.59 8.53
N GLY A 253 -28.46 -2.45 8.04
CA GLY A 253 -29.22 -1.20 7.90
C GLY A 253 -29.21 -0.30 9.13
N ASN A 254 -28.45 -0.63 10.18
CA ASN A 254 -28.37 0.21 11.37
C ASN A 254 -27.44 1.41 11.14
N ASN A 255 -27.89 2.59 11.58
CA ASN A 255 -27.03 3.79 11.59
C ASN A 255 -25.88 3.60 12.57
N LEU A 256 -24.65 3.81 12.09
CA LEU A 256 -23.43 3.70 12.90
C LEU A 256 -23.17 4.92 13.80
N THR A 257 -23.94 6.00 13.60
CA THR A 257 -23.83 7.28 14.29
C THR A 257 -24.45 7.29 15.69
N ASN A 258 -25.20 6.25 16.05
CA ASN A 258 -25.84 6.08 17.35
C ASN A 258 -25.14 5.02 18.21
#